data_AF-A0A378MBR5-F1
#
_entry.id   AF-A0A378MBR5-F1
#
_cell.length_a   1.000
_cell.length_b   1.000
_cell.length_c   1.000
_cell.angle_alpha   90.00
_cell.angle_beta   90.00
_cell.angle_gamma   90.00
#
_symmetry.space_group_name_H-M   'P 1'
#
loop_
_entity.id
_entity.type
_entity.pdbx_description
1 polymer ?
#
loop_
_entity_poly.entity_id
_entity_poly.type
_entity_poly.pdbx_seq_one_letter_code
_entity_poly.pdbx_strand_id
1 'polypeptide(L)'
;MDISLWGEYIFVFFVLVALEGILSADNAVVMAVIVKALPHEKQKKALFYGLLGALVFRLIALLLISFLVKVWEIQAIGALYLLYLAIKHMLDLRRENAGIKKKRKRRNLRNPFGEQ
;
A
#
# COMPACT_ATOMS: atom_id res chain seq x y z
N MET A 1 39.64 15.71 8.13
CA MET A 1 38.30 15.16 7.88
C MET A 1 37.53 16.22 7.13
N ASP A 2 37.17 15.94 5.88
CA ASP A 2 36.56 16.94 5.00
C ASP A 2 35.13 17.25 5.48
N ILE A 3 34.87 18.52 5.79
CA ILE A 3 33.56 19.02 6.24
C ILE A 3 32.45 18.68 5.23
N SER A 4 32.80 18.53 3.96
CA SER A 4 31.91 18.11 2.87
C SER A 4 31.30 16.71 3.10
N LEU A 5 32.04 15.76 3.67
CA LEU A 5 31.53 14.40 3.92
C LEU A 5 30.39 14.41 4.94
N TRP A 6 30.51 15.23 5.99
CA TRP A 6 29.46 15.38 7.01
C TRP A 6 28.16 15.95 6.43
N GLY A 7 28.27 16.90 5.50
CA GLY A 7 27.10 17.44 4.78
C GLY A 7 26.38 16.38 3.95
N GLU A 8 27.12 15.55 3.23
CA GLU A 8 26.56 14.44 2.44
C GLU A 8 25.85 13.40 3.31
N TYR A 9 26.44 12.98 4.43
CA TYR A 9 25.81 12.02 5.33
C TYR A 9 24.53 12.56 5.96
N ILE A 10 24.50 13.82 6.38
CA ILE A 10 23.30 14.47 6.93
C ILE A 10 22.21 14.55 5.86
N PHE A 11 22.55 14.89 4.62
CA PHE A 11 21.59 14.93 3.54
C PHE A 11 21.00 13.54 3.23
N VAL A 12 21.85 12.52 3.13
CA VAL A 12 21.40 11.12 2.94
C VAL A 12 20.52 10.66 4.09
N PHE A 13 20.86 11.00 5.34
CA PHE A 13 20.04 10.69 6.51
C PHE A 13 18.64 11.32 6.40
N PHE A 14 18.55 12.60 6.05
CA PHE A 14 17.26 13.27 5.86
C PHE A 14 16.42 12.62 4.76
N VAL A 15 17.04 12.30 3.62
CA VAL A 15 16.37 11.60 2.51
C VAL A 15 15.89 10.22 2.96
N LEU A 16 16.71 9.48 3.70
CA LEU A 16 16.37 8.16 4.23
C LEU A 16 15.18 8.23 5.18
N VAL A 17 15.20 9.16 6.14
CA VAL A 17 14.10 9.40 7.09
C VAL A 17 12.81 9.80 6.35
N ALA A 18 12.92 10.66 5.34
CA ALA A 18 11.76 11.06 4.54
C ALA A 18 11.16 9.89 3.75
N LEU A 19 12.00 9.09 3.07
CA LEU A 19 11.56 7.92 2.31
C LEU A 19 10.97 6.84 3.22
N GLU A 20 11.61 6.55 4.35
CA GLU A 20 11.05 5.61 5.33
C GLU A 20 9.75 6.12 5.94
N GLY A 21 9.65 7.43 6.18
CA GLY A 21 8.43 8.06 6.68
C GLY A 21 7.26 7.91 5.72
N ILE A 22 7.47 8.22 4.43
CA ILE A 22 6.46 8.06 3.38
C ILE A 22 6.03 6.60 3.25
N LEU A 23 6.99 5.67 3.21
CA LEU A 23 6.71 4.24 3.11
C LEU A 23 5.99 3.69 4.36
N SER A 24 6.27 4.26 5.53
CA SER A 24 5.57 3.94 6.78
C SER A 24 4.13 4.42 6.79
N ALA A 25 3.85 5.57 6.17
CA ALA A 25 2.52 6.17 6.14
C ALA A 25 1.52 5.28 5.38
N ASP A 26 1.90 4.76 4.21
CA ASP A 26 1.04 3.87 3.42
C ASP A 26 0.66 2.61 4.22
N ASN A 27 1.65 1.98 4.86
CA ASN A 27 1.44 0.81 5.72
C ASN A 27 0.56 1.10 6.95
N ALA A 28 0.65 2.30 7.53
CA ALA A 28 -0.20 2.71 8.65
C ALA A 28 -1.64 3.00 8.20
N VAL A 29 -1.82 3.62 7.03
CA VAL A 29 -3.15 3.92 6.45
C VAL A 29 -3.92 2.64 6.16
N VAL A 30 -3.28 1.65 5.53
CA VAL A 30 -3.92 0.35 5.25
C VAL A 30 -4.36 -0.33 6.55
N MET A 31 -3.49 -0.37 7.57
CA MET A 31 -3.84 -0.93 8.88
C MET A 31 -4.99 -0.18 9.55
N ALA A 32 -5.01 1.15 9.47
CA ALA A 32 -6.11 1.95 10.01
C ALA A 32 -7.44 1.67 9.30
N VAL A 33 -7.43 1.51 7.97
CA VAL A 33 -8.63 1.17 7.18
C VAL A 33 -9.17 -0.21 7.57
N ILE A 34 -8.29 -1.20 7.76
CA ILE A 34 -8.70 -2.56 8.18
C ILE A 34 -9.26 -2.54 9.61
N VAL A 35 -8.60 -1.86 10.55
CA VAL A 35 -9.02 -1.81 11.95
C VAL A 35 -10.31 -1.01 12.15
N LYS A 36 -10.62 -0.04 11.27
CA LYS A 36 -11.86 0.74 11.32
C LYS A 36 -13.14 -0.12 11.21
N ALA A 37 -13.04 -1.33 10.64
CA ALA A 37 -14.15 -2.27 10.57
C ALA A 37 -14.50 -2.96 11.91
N LEU A 38 -13.70 -2.77 12.97
CA LEU A 38 -13.93 -3.38 14.29
C LEU A 38 -14.72 -2.47 15.25
N PRO A 39 -15.41 -3.02 16.27
CA PRO A 39 -16.06 -2.24 17.32
C PRO A 39 -15.06 -1.38 18.10
N HIS A 40 -15.44 -0.16 18.47
CA HIS A 40 -14.56 0.84 19.10
C HIS A 40 -13.77 0.32 20.31
N GLU A 41 -14.34 -0.59 21.08
CA GLU A 41 -13.68 -1.18 22.26
C GLU A 41 -12.48 -2.08 21.92
N LYS A 42 -12.48 -2.72 20.73
CA LYS A 42 -11.41 -3.63 20.28
C LYS A 42 -10.41 -2.97 19.33
N GLN A 43 -10.74 -1.80 18.77
CA GLN A 43 -9.88 -1.08 17.83
C GLN A 43 -8.50 -0.77 18.39
N LYS A 44 -8.40 -0.30 19.64
CA LYS A 44 -7.10 0.04 20.26
C LYS A 44 -6.16 -1.17 20.39
N LYS A 45 -6.71 -2.32 20.81
CA LYS A 45 -5.92 -3.55 20.94
C LYS A 45 -5.54 -4.09 19.56
N ALA A 46 -6.47 -4.12 18.62
CA ALA A 46 -6.21 -4.54 17.25
C ALA A 46 -5.15 -3.66 16.57
N LEU A 47 -5.21 -2.34 16.78
CA LEU A 47 -4.21 -1.40 16.27
C LEU A 47 -2.84 -1.62 16.90
N PHE A 48 -2.77 -1.85 18.22
CA PHE A 48 -1.50 -2.08 18.91
C PHE A 48 -0.82 -3.37 18.47
N TYR A 49 -1.55 -4.51 18.49
CA TYR A 49 -1.01 -5.78 18.02
C TYR A 49 -0.72 -5.75 16.52
N GLY A 50 -1.55 -5.05 15.73
CA GLY A 50 -1.34 -4.85 14.31
C GLY A 50 -0.09 -4.02 14.02
N LEU A 51 0.16 -2.94 14.76
CA LEU A 51 1.34 -2.10 14.62
C LEU A 51 2.62 -2.85 15.02
N LEU A 52 2.56 -3.57 16.14
CA LEU A 52 3.69 -4.39 16.61
C LEU A 52 4.01 -5.50 15.60
N GLY A 53 2.99 -6.20 15.10
CA GLY A 53 3.13 -7.21 14.07
C GLY A 53 3.64 -6.65 12.74
N ALA A 54 3.12 -5.49 12.31
CA ALA A 54 3.57 -4.80 11.10
C ALA A 54 5.04 -4.37 11.20
N LEU A 55 5.48 -3.90 12.38
CA LEU A 55 6.88 -3.57 12.62
C LEU A 55 7.77 -4.82 12.54
N VAL A 56 7.39 -5.92 13.20
CA VAL A 56 8.14 -7.19 13.16
C VAL A 56 8.20 -7.75 11.74
N PHE A 57 7.06 -7.78 11.03
CA PHE A 57 7.00 -8.22 9.65
C PHE A 57 7.87 -7.33 8.75
N ARG A 58 7.90 -6.01 9.00
CA ARG A 58 8.77 -5.09 8.27
C ARG A 58 10.24 -5.38 8.50
N LEU A 59 10.67 -5.66 9.72
CA LEU A 59 12.05 -6.05 10.00
C LEU A 59 12.42 -7.35 9.25
N ILE A 60 11.55 -8.35 9.29
CA ILE A 60 11.75 -9.61 8.56
C ILE A 60 11.81 -9.36 7.05
N ALA A 61 10.87 -8.58 6.50
CA ALA A 61 10.83 -8.24 5.08
C ALA A 61 12.09 -7.48 4.65
N LEU A 62 12.58 -6.52 5.45
CA LEU A 62 13.84 -5.81 5.18
C LEU A 62 15.03 -6.75 5.15
N LEU A 63 15.11 -7.70 6.08
CA LEU A 63 16.16 -8.73 6.08
C LEU A 63 16.07 -9.58 4.81
N LEU A 64 14.88 -10.07 4.45
CA LEU A 64 14.65 -10.85 3.23
C LEU A 64 15.04 -10.07 1.97
N ILE A 65 14.62 -8.80 1.87
CA ILE A 65 14.97 -7.91 0.75
C ILE A 65 16.48 -7.72 0.68
N SER A 66 17.17 -7.53 1.81
CA SER A 66 18.62 -7.40 1.86
C SER A 66 19.35 -8.64 1.31
N PHE A 67 18.76 -9.83 1.43
CA PHE A 67 19.29 -11.04 0.79
C PHE A 67 18.91 -11.11 -0.69
N LEU A 68 17.66 -10.78 -1.04
CA LEU A 68 17.14 -10.82 -2.41
C LEU A 68 17.85 -9.86 -3.36
N VAL A 69 18.22 -8.67 -2.88
CA VAL A 69 18.91 -7.63 -3.67
C VAL A 69 20.24 -8.10 -4.24
N LYS A 70 20.85 -9.15 -3.67
CA LYS A 70 22.10 -9.72 -4.18
C LYS A 70 21.92 -10.42 -5.54
N VAL A 71 20.70 -10.78 -5.93
CA VAL A 71 20.40 -11.48 -7.19
C VAL A 71 19.55 -10.59 -8.09
N TRP A 72 20.18 -10.03 -9.12
CA TRP A 72 19.54 -9.07 -10.03
C TRP A 72 18.35 -9.66 -10.82
N GLU A 73 18.37 -10.94 -11.17
CA GLU A 73 17.26 -11.61 -11.88
C GLU A 73 15.96 -11.58 -11.06
N ILE A 74 16.07 -11.80 -9.74
CA ILE A 74 14.91 -11.78 -8.84
C ILE A 74 14.34 -10.36 -8.75
N GLN A 75 15.20 -9.33 -8.70
CA GLN A 75 14.75 -7.94 -8.73
C GLN A 75 14.02 -7.60 -10.03
N ALA A 76 14.53 -8.05 -11.17
CA ALA A 76 13.93 -7.81 -12.47
C ALA A 76 12.53 -8.44 -12.58
N ILE A 77 12.39 -9.71 -12.17
CA ILE A 77 11.10 -10.41 -12.16
C ILE A 77 10.14 -9.75 -11.17
N GLY A 78 10.62 -9.39 -9.97
CA GLY A 78 9.82 -8.71 -8.96
C GLY A 78 9.29 -7.36 -9.43
N ALA A 79 10.14 -6.54 -10.08
CA ALA A 79 9.74 -5.25 -10.63
C ALA A 79 8.70 -5.42 -11.75
N LEU A 80 8.89 -6.38 -12.65
CA LEU A 80 7.93 -6.66 -13.73
C LEU A 80 6.58 -7.15 -13.17
N TYR A 81 6.61 -8.01 -12.14
CA TYR A 81 5.41 -8.51 -11.48
C TYR A 81 4.62 -7.38 -10.78
N LEU A 82 5.31 -6.48 -10.08
CA LEU A 82 4.69 -5.30 -9.46
C LEU A 82 4.04 -4.38 -10.48
N LEU A 83 4.72 -4.14 -11.61
CA LEU A 83 4.18 -3.33 -12.70
C LEU A 83 2.92 -3.98 -13.29
N TYR A 84 2.95 -5.30 -13.53
CA TYR A 84 1.78 -6.05 -13.99
C TYR A 84 0.61 -5.95 -13.00
N LEU A 85 0.86 -6.11 -11.70
CA LEU A 85 -0.17 -6.04 -10.67
C LEU A 85 -0.82 -4.65 -10.61
N ALA A 86 -0.02 -3.58 -10.66
CA ALA A 86 -0.50 -2.21 -10.68
C ALA A 86 -1.40 -1.93 -11.89
N ILE A 87 -0.96 -2.32 -13.09
CA ILE A 87 -1.72 -2.15 -14.33
C ILE A 87 -3.03 -2.94 -14.27
N LYS A 88 -2.95 -4.22 -13.89
CA LYS A 88 -4.12 -5.10 -13.79
C LYS A 88 -5.14 -4.53 -12.81
N HIS A 89 -4.72 -4.16 -11.60
CA HIS A 89 -5.61 -3.64 -10.58
C HIS A 89 -6.29 -2.33 -11.03
N MET A 90 -5.53 -1.41 -11.63
CA MET A 90 -6.08 -0.18 -12.19
C MET A 90 -7.12 -0.43 -13.30
N LEU A 91 -6.89 -1.41 -14.17
CA LEU A 91 -7.82 -1.77 -15.25
C LEU A 91 -9.08 -2.48 -14.71
N ASP A 92 -8.92 -3.37 -13.73
CA ASP A 92 -10.05 -4.10 -13.12
C ASP A 92 -10.99 -3.13 -12.39
N LEU A 93 -10.45 -2.14 -11.65
CA LEU A 93 -11.24 -1.07 -11.03
C LEU A 93 -12.04 -0.27 -12.07
N ARG A 94 -11.47 0.01 -13.25
CA ARG A 94 -12.18 0.71 -14.34
C ARG A 94 -13.31 -0.14 -14.93
N ARG A 95 -13.09 -1.45 -15.09
CA ARG A 95 -14.09 -2.38 -15.64
C ARG A 95 -15.26 -2.58 -14.69
N GLU A 96 -15.01 -2.72 -13.39
CA GLU A 96 -16.05 -2.86 -12.37
C GLU A 96 -16.97 -1.64 -12.37
N ASN A 97 -16.39 -0.43 -12.37
CA ASN A 97 -17.14 0.83 -12.43
C ASN A 97 -17.99 0.96 -13.71
N ALA A 98 -17.48 0.52 -14.87
CA ALA A 98 -18.22 0.51 -16.12
C ALA A 98 -19.39 -0.51 -16.11
N GLY A 99 -19.18 -1.68 -15.51
CA GLY A 99 -20.20 -2.71 -15.34
C GLY A 99 -21.35 -2.26 -14.43
N ILE A 100 -21.03 -1.58 -13.31
CA ILE A 100 -22.02 -0.99 -12.40
C ILE A 100 -22.85 0.08 -13.12
N LYS A 101 -22.23 0.97 -13.90
CA LYS A 101 -22.95 1.97 -14.71
C LYS A 101 -23.90 1.33 -15.74
N LYS A 102 -23.46 0.26 -16.43
CA LYS A 102 -24.33 -0.47 -17.38
C LYS A 102 -25.51 -1.16 -16.68
N LYS A 103 -25.30 -1.80 -15.52
CA LYS A 103 -26.37 -2.42 -14.73
C LYS A 103 -27.38 -1.39 -14.21
N ARG A 104 -26.92 -0.26 -13.67
CA ARG A 104 -27.79 0.86 -13.23
C ARG A 104 -28.62 1.40 -14.39
N LYS A 105 -28.00 1.66 -15.55
CA LYS A 105 -28.71 2.14 -16.74
C LYS A 105 -29.77 1.15 -17.20
N ARG A 106 -29.45 -0.15 -17.29
CA ARG A 106 -30.45 -1.19 -17.61
C ARG A 106 -31.58 -1.30 -16.59
N ARG A 107 -31.30 -1.12 -15.29
CA ARG A 107 -32.34 -1.16 -14.24
C ARG A 107 -33.31 0.02 -14.38
N ASN A 108 -32.80 1.24 -14.59
CA ASN A 108 -33.64 2.42 -14.83
C ASN A 108 -34.42 2.34 -16.14
N LEU A 109 -33.85 1.74 -17.19
CA LEU A 109 -34.59 1.49 -18.43
C LEU A 109 -35.67 0.39 -18.27
N ARG A 110 -35.50 -0.54 -17.33
CA ARG A 110 -36.47 -1.63 -17.11
C ARG A 110 -37.66 -1.20 -16.26
N ASN A 111 -37.46 -0.33 -15.27
CA ASN A 111 -38.53 0.24 -14.45
C ASN A 111 -38.46 1.79 -14.47
N PRO A 112 -38.82 2.45 -15.59
CA PRO A 112 -38.77 3.91 -15.70
C PRO A 112 -39.83 4.65 -14.85
N PHE A 113 -40.78 3.93 -14.25
CA PHE A 113 -41.90 4.48 -13.47
C PHE A 113 -42.00 3.93 -12.03
N GLY A 114 -40.96 3.25 -11.53
CA GLY A 114 -40.97 2.73 -10.16
C GLY A 114 -40.54 3.80 -9.16
N GLU A 115 -41.48 4.21 -8.30
CA GLU A 115 -41.34 5.13 -7.15
C GLU A 115 -41.54 6.62 -7.48
N GLN A 116 -42.82 7.00 -7.53
CA GLN A 116 -43.30 8.21 -6.86
C GLN A 116 -43.78 7.82 -5.46
#